data_AF-A0A537TIV2-F1
#
_entry.id   AF-A0A537TIV2-F1
#
_cell.length_a   1.000
_cell.length_b   1.000
_cell.length_c   1.000
_cell.angle_alpha   90.00
_cell.angle_beta   90.00
_cell.angle_gamma   90.00
#
_symmetry.space_group_name_H-M   'P 1'
#
loop_
_entity.id
_entity.type
_entity.pdbx_description
1 polymer ?
#
loop_
_entity_poly.entity_id
_entity_poly.type
_entity_poly.pdbx_seq_one_letter_code
_entity_poly.pdbx_strand_id
1 'polypeptide(L)'
;GSDWLDRHDDPVYCSRVLDIPDEELWAARQALRSFLFNFVRERARNRWTQEHVSAARVVAAGTMFDQNVLTLGFARRFTGYKRPELIFLDPDRLARILNAPGRPVQILFAGKAHPADDIGKHHLQRIYKRALDPKFGGRVACVDDYDLHVAHFLVQGCDVWLNNPRKPLEASGTSGMKAAVNGTPHMSIGDGWWAEGFTGQNGWLIEGHADPNDHGAQDWADAQAIYALLEEQLVPMFYDRDAKGIPRRWLQVVKQSIGTVLPRFSARRMVKEYVAEMYVPAVRPQSVAR
;
A
#
# COMPACT_ATOMS: atom_id res chain seq x y z
N GLY A 1 20.83 -6.22 -12.57
CA GLY A 1 21.53 -6.53 -13.83
C GLY A 1 20.62 -6.27 -15.00
N SER A 2 21.15 -6.20 -16.21
CA SER A 2 20.35 -6.01 -17.45
C SER A 2 19.37 -7.15 -17.72
N ASP A 3 19.60 -8.32 -17.13
CA ASP A 3 18.86 -9.57 -17.26
C ASP A 3 17.80 -9.78 -16.16
N TRP A 4 17.52 -8.77 -15.32
CA TRP A 4 16.61 -8.94 -14.18
C TRP A 4 15.20 -9.36 -14.59
N LEU A 5 14.72 -8.91 -15.76
CA LEU A 5 13.41 -9.30 -16.29
C LEU A 5 13.33 -10.79 -16.61
N ASP A 6 14.44 -11.44 -16.93
CA ASP A 6 14.48 -12.87 -17.25
C ASP A 6 14.65 -13.74 -16.00
N ARG A 7 15.19 -13.17 -14.92
CA ARG A 7 15.51 -13.88 -13.67
C ARG A 7 14.71 -13.42 -12.45
N HIS A 8 13.61 -12.70 -12.65
CA HIS A 8 12.80 -12.17 -11.54
C HIS A 8 12.06 -13.24 -10.72
N ASP A 9 11.99 -14.49 -11.19
CA ASP A 9 11.47 -15.65 -10.45
C ASP A 9 12.58 -16.56 -9.89
N ASP A 10 13.85 -16.15 -9.98
CA ASP A 10 15.00 -16.84 -9.38
C ASP A 10 15.30 -16.23 -7.99
N PRO A 11 15.10 -16.98 -6.87
CA PRO A 11 15.36 -16.48 -5.53
C PRO A 11 16.81 -16.07 -5.29
N VAL A 12 17.78 -16.75 -5.91
CA VAL A 12 19.21 -16.45 -5.73
C VAL A 12 19.52 -15.12 -6.39
N TYR A 13 19.01 -14.90 -7.61
CA TYR A 13 19.17 -13.64 -8.29
C TYR A 13 18.50 -12.48 -7.53
N CYS A 14 17.27 -12.68 -7.04
CA CYS A 14 16.51 -11.68 -6.30
C CYS A 14 17.13 -11.31 -4.94
N SER A 15 17.93 -12.20 -4.32
CA SER A 15 18.64 -11.87 -3.08
C SER A 15 19.66 -10.73 -3.24
N ARG A 16 20.18 -10.51 -4.45
CA ARG A 16 21.10 -9.41 -4.80
C ARG A 16 20.49 -8.01 -4.68
N VAL A 17 19.17 -7.90 -4.50
CA VAL A 17 18.51 -6.64 -4.16
C VAL A 17 19.09 -6.03 -2.88
N LEU A 18 19.56 -6.88 -1.95
CA LEU A 18 20.19 -6.43 -0.72
C LEU A 18 21.49 -5.64 -0.95
N ASP A 19 22.19 -5.93 -2.06
CA ASP A 19 23.47 -5.32 -2.44
C ASP A 19 23.30 -3.94 -3.11
N ILE A 20 22.06 -3.53 -3.45
CA ILE A 20 21.81 -2.22 -4.07
C ILE A 20 22.29 -1.12 -3.12
N PRO A 21 23.09 -0.14 -3.56
CA PRO A 21 23.49 0.97 -2.70
C PRO A 21 22.28 1.74 -2.16
N ASP A 22 22.22 1.97 -0.85
CA ASP A 22 21.08 2.64 -0.22
C ASP A 22 20.90 4.06 -0.75
N GLU A 23 22.00 4.77 -1.03
CA GLU A 23 21.98 6.11 -1.62
C GLU A 23 21.23 6.13 -2.96
N GLU A 24 21.51 5.16 -3.84
CA GLU A 24 20.85 5.03 -5.14
C GLU A 24 19.37 4.63 -4.98
N LEU A 25 19.10 3.67 -4.10
CA LEU A 25 17.73 3.23 -3.82
C LEU A 25 16.90 4.39 -3.23
N TRP A 26 17.44 5.14 -2.29
CA TRP A 26 16.76 6.28 -1.69
C TRP A 26 16.51 7.40 -2.70
N ALA A 27 17.49 7.70 -3.57
CA ALA A 27 17.30 8.66 -4.66
C ALA A 27 16.17 8.23 -5.60
N ALA A 28 16.12 6.94 -5.98
CA ALA A 28 15.04 6.39 -6.80
C ALA A 28 13.68 6.50 -6.10
N ARG A 29 13.58 6.14 -4.82
CA ARG A 29 12.34 6.26 -4.03
C ARG A 29 11.84 7.71 -3.94
N GLN A 30 12.74 8.67 -3.72
CA GLN A 30 12.39 10.10 -3.70
C GLN A 30 11.90 10.59 -5.06
N ALA A 31 12.52 10.15 -6.16
CA ALA A 31 12.08 10.49 -7.52
C ALA A 31 10.69 9.93 -7.81
N LEU A 32 10.42 8.67 -7.48
CA LEU A 32 9.11 8.03 -7.66
C LEU A 32 8.00 8.73 -6.86
N ARG A 33 8.30 9.12 -5.62
CA ARG A 33 7.38 9.90 -4.79
C ARG A 33 7.12 11.29 -5.39
N SER A 34 8.15 11.94 -5.94
CA SER A 34 8.02 13.22 -6.64
C SER A 34 7.14 13.10 -7.88
N PHE A 35 7.29 12.02 -8.67
CA PHE A 35 6.42 11.74 -9.82
C PHE A 35 4.96 11.57 -9.41
N LEU A 36 4.68 10.83 -8.33
CA LEU A 36 3.32 10.68 -7.80
C LEU A 36 2.69 12.05 -7.44
N PHE A 37 3.40 12.91 -6.72
CA PHE A 37 2.80 14.19 -6.31
C PHE A 37 2.70 15.21 -7.42
N ASN A 38 3.62 15.20 -8.39
CA ASN A 38 3.45 15.97 -9.60
C ASN A 38 2.22 15.49 -10.39
N PHE A 39 2.06 14.17 -10.56
CA PHE A 39 0.88 13.60 -11.19
C PHE A 39 -0.42 14.01 -10.47
N VAL A 40 -0.47 13.91 -9.14
CA VAL A 40 -1.63 14.31 -8.33
C VAL A 40 -1.94 15.81 -8.51
N ARG A 41 -0.93 16.68 -8.47
CA ARG A 41 -1.11 18.14 -8.65
C ARG A 41 -1.57 18.50 -10.06
N GLU A 42 -0.97 17.92 -11.10
CA GLU A 42 -1.40 18.17 -12.49
C GLU A 42 -2.82 17.66 -12.73
N ARG A 43 -3.16 16.50 -12.18
CA ARG A 43 -4.53 15.98 -12.24
C ARG A 43 -5.52 16.93 -11.57
N ALA A 44 -5.20 17.46 -10.38
CA ALA A 44 -6.04 18.43 -9.70
C ALA A 44 -6.20 19.74 -10.49
N ARG A 45 -5.10 20.26 -11.10
CA ARG A 45 -5.13 21.45 -11.96
C ARG A 45 -6.02 21.24 -13.19
N ASN A 46 -5.85 20.12 -13.90
CA ASN A 46 -6.64 19.82 -15.09
C ASN A 46 -8.13 19.78 -14.77
N ARG A 47 -8.53 19.12 -13.66
CA ARG A 47 -9.94 19.10 -13.22
C ARG A 47 -10.45 20.48 -12.82
N TRP A 48 -9.64 21.30 -12.17
CA TRP A 48 -10.00 22.69 -11.86
C TRP A 48 -10.29 23.49 -13.13
N THR A 49 -9.42 23.38 -14.14
CA THR A 49 -9.54 24.16 -15.38
C THR A 49 -10.60 23.64 -16.35
N GLN A 50 -10.77 22.32 -16.45
CA GLN A 50 -11.62 21.69 -17.48
C GLN A 50 -12.98 21.23 -16.96
N GLU A 51 -13.03 20.72 -15.72
CA GLU A 51 -14.28 20.23 -15.09
C GLU A 51 -14.90 21.24 -14.11
N HIS A 52 -14.22 22.38 -13.87
CA HIS A 52 -14.65 23.42 -12.93
C HIS A 52 -15.05 22.89 -11.55
N VAL A 53 -14.26 21.95 -11.03
CA VAL A 53 -14.49 21.37 -9.69
C VAL A 53 -14.32 22.41 -8.59
N SER A 54 -15.00 22.22 -7.45
CA SER A 54 -14.92 23.16 -6.31
C SER A 54 -13.54 23.19 -5.65
N ALA A 55 -13.24 24.27 -4.90
CA ALA A 55 -11.95 24.41 -4.21
C ALA A 55 -11.73 23.29 -3.19
N ALA A 56 -12.81 22.84 -2.54
CA ALA A 56 -12.81 21.67 -1.69
C ALA A 56 -12.31 20.41 -2.44
N ARG A 57 -12.75 20.18 -3.69
CA ARG A 57 -12.25 19.05 -4.49
C ARG A 57 -10.76 19.13 -4.79
N VAL A 58 -10.23 20.33 -5.03
CA VAL A 58 -8.79 20.52 -5.24
C VAL A 58 -7.99 20.26 -3.97
N VAL A 59 -8.51 20.68 -2.82
CA VAL A 59 -7.91 20.40 -1.50
C VAL A 59 -7.89 18.89 -1.22
N ALA A 60 -9.04 18.23 -1.35
CA ALA A 60 -9.18 16.80 -1.09
C ALA A 60 -8.39 15.93 -2.07
N ALA A 61 -7.94 16.47 -3.22
CA ALA A 61 -7.12 15.76 -4.19
C ALA A 61 -5.66 15.56 -3.74
N GLY A 62 -5.21 16.17 -2.64
CA GLY A 62 -3.83 16.00 -2.14
C GLY A 62 -2.85 17.06 -2.64
N THR A 63 -3.35 18.22 -3.06
CA THR A 63 -2.50 19.35 -3.51
C THR A 63 -1.60 19.92 -2.41
N MET A 64 -1.97 19.71 -1.14
CA MET A 64 -1.20 20.11 0.04
C MET A 64 -0.14 19.08 0.49
N PHE A 65 -0.01 17.95 -0.20
CA PHE A 65 0.95 16.92 0.19
C PHE A 65 2.39 17.37 -0.07
N ASP A 66 3.29 16.91 0.80
CA ASP A 66 4.73 17.16 0.73
C ASP A 66 5.46 15.87 0.34
N GLN A 67 6.43 16.00 -0.57
CA GLN A 67 7.23 14.89 -1.07
C GLN A 67 8.26 14.37 -0.07
N ASN A 68 8.49 15.04 1.06
CA ASN A 68 9.41 14.58 2.08
C ASN A 68 8.70 13.86 3.24
N VAL A 69 7.37 13.75 3.17
CA VAL A 69 6.52 13.21 4.23
C VAL A 69 6.18 11.74 3.98
N LEU A 70 6.24 10.92 5.03
CA LEU A 70 5.84 9.51 4.98
C LEU A 70 4.42 9.38 4.44
N THR A 71 4.27 8.69 3.31
CA THR A 71 3.00 8.56 2.61
C THR A 71 2.45 7.14 2.65
N LEU A 72 1.29 6.98 3.29
CA LEU A 72 0.53 5.73 3.29
C LEU A 72 -0.40 5.71 2.07
N GLY A 73 -0.31 4.67 1.26
CA GLY A 73 -1.22 4.41 0.15
C GLY A 73 -2.32 3.42 0.53
N PHE A 74 -3.57 3.76 0.26
CA PHE A 74 -4.70 2.83 0.31
C PHE A 74 -5.45 2.89 -1.02
N ALA A 75 -5.27 1.89 -1.89
CA ALA A 75 -5.98 1.86 -3.18
C ALA A 75 -6.67 0.54 -3.49
N ARG A 76 -7.99 0.50 -3.32
CA ARG A 76 -8.81 -0.71 -3.50
C ARG A 76 -10.24 -0.34 -3.93
N ARG A 77 -11.04 -1.36 -4.33
CA ARG A 77 -12.49 -1.18 -4.44
C ARG A 77 -13.06 -0.87 -3.05
N PHE A 78 -13.92 0.14 -2.95
CA PHE A 78 -14.58 0.50 -1.69
C PHE A 78 -15.73 -0.48 -1.42
N THR A 79 -15.49 -1.43 -0.52
CA THR A 79 -16.48 -2.41 -0.03
C THR A 79 -16.30 -2.60 1.48
N GLY A 80 -17.37 -2.94 2.21
CA GLY A 80 -17.35 -2.98 3.68
C GLY A 80 -16.22 -3.83 4.29
N TYR A 81 -15.97 -5.03 3.77
CA TYR A 81 -14.93 -5.91 4.32
C TYR A 81 -13.50 -5.40 4.15
N LYS A 82 -13.24 -4.43 3.25
CA LYS A 82 -11.92 -3.81 3.10
C LYS A 82 -11.63 -2.75 4.18
N ARG A 83 -12.66 -2.39 4.96
CA ARG A 83 -12.61 -1.48 6.11
C ARG A 83 -11.85 -0.16 5.83
N PRO A 84 -12.19 0.56 4.75
CA PRO A 84 -11.42 1.74 4.34
C PRO A 84 -11.48 2.91 5.35
N GLU A 85 -12.43 2.86 6.29
CA GLU A 85 -12.58 3.86 7.36
C GLU A 85 -11.90 3.49 8.68
N LEU A 86 -11.32 2.29 8.81
CA LEU A 86 -10.75 1.78 10.08
C LEU A 86 -9.73 2.73 10.70
N ILE A 87 -8.87 3.33 9.87
CA ILE A 87 -7.82 4.26 10.31
C ILE A 87 -8.39 5.53 10.95
N PHE A 88 -9.68 5.85 10.76
CA PHE A 88 -10.34 7.03 11.31
C PHE A 88 -11.14 6.76 12.60
N LEU A 89 -11.06 5.56 13.20
CA LEU A 89 -11.82 5.22 14.41
C LEU A 89 -11.44 6.08 15.63
N ASP A 90 -10.15 6.39 15.78
CA ASP A 90 -9.68 7.39 16.75
C ASP A 90 -9.12 8.61 15.99
N PRO A 91 -10.00 9.57 15.60
CA PRO A 91 -9.59 10.72 14.80
C PRO A 91 -8.62 11.65 15.54
N ASP A 92 -8.64 11.67 16.88
CA ASP A 92 -7.77 12.54 17.68
C ASP A 92 -6.35 11.96 17.80
N ARG A 93 -6.21 10.63 18.00
CA ARG A 93 -4.90 9.97 17.89
C ARG A 93 -4.37 10.04 16.47
N LEU A 94 -5.19 9.78 15.46
CA LEU A 94 -4.77 9.92 14.06
C LEU A 94 -4.27 11.34 13.77
N ALA A 95 -5.01 12.38 14.17
CA ALA A 95 -4.61 13.76 13.95
C ALA A 95 -3.25 14.10 14.58
N ARG A 96 -2.96 13.58 15.78
CA ARG A 96 -1.64 13.73 16.42
C ARG A 96 -0.53 13.07 15.60
N ILE A 97 -0.78 11.88 15.06
CA ILE A 97 0.18 11.17 14.20
C ILE A 97 0.44 11.94 12.91
N LEU A 98 -0.63 12.30 12.18
CA LEU A 98 -0.50 12.96 10.88
C LEU A 98 0.20 14.32 11.03
N ASN A 99 -0.14 15.10 12.05
CA ASN A 99 0.37 16.45 12.24
C ASN A 99 1.60 16.54 13.16
N ALA A 100 2.23 15.42 13.51
CA ALA A 100 3.38 15.41 14.42
C ALA A 100 4.51 16.34 13.90
N PRO A 101 4.94 17.34 14.69
CA PRO A 101 6.02 18.24 14.28
C PRO A 101 7.31 17.46 13.95
N GLY A 102 7.92 17.78 12.81
CA GLY A 102 9.17 17.16 12.33
C GLY A 102 9.05 15.73 11.78
N ARG A 103 7.94 15.03 12.07
CA ARG A 103 7.71 13.63 11.63
C ARG A 103 6.26 13.37 11.20
N PRO A 104 5.67 14.20 10.33
CA PRO A 104 4.28 14.07 9.95
C PRO A 104 4.00 12.81 9.12
N VAL A 105 2.75 12.47 8.91
CA VAL A 105 2.33 11.38 8.02
C VAL A 105 1.20 11.87 7.13
N GLN A 106 1.11 11.37 5.90
CA GLN A 106 0.01 11.65 5.00
C GLN A 106 -0.58 10.36 4.41
N ILE A 107 -1.87 10.38 4.06
CA ILE A 107 -2.62 9.21 3.61
C ILE A 107 -3.29 9.52 2.28
N LEU A 108 -2.91 8.76 1.26
CA LEU A 108 -3.49 8.82 -0.08
C LEU A 108 -4.46 7.66 -0.30
N PHE A 109 -5.73 7.97 -0.36
CA PHE A 109 -6.77 7.04 -0.77
C PHE A 109 -6.96 7.07 -2.29
N ALA A 110 -7.25 5.93 -2.88
CA ALA A 110 -7.76 5.86 -4.25
C ALA A 110 -8.69 4.65 -4.41
N GLY A 111 -9.63 4.74 -5.34
CA GLY A 111 -10.51 3.61 -5.62
C GLY A 111 -11.80 4.01 -6.27
N LYS A 112 -12.65 3.01 -6.49
CA LYS A 112 -14.01 3.17 -7.01
C LYS A 112 -14.96 2.33 -6.17
N ALA A 113 -16.17 2.85 -5.96
CA ALA A 113 -17.30 2.05 -5.53
C ALA A 113 -18.04 1.53 -6.76
N HIS A 114 -18.65 0.36 -6.67
CA HIS A 114 -19.48 -0.12 -7.77
C HIS A 114 -20.76 0.73 -7.88
N PRO A 115 -21.27 1.04 -9.08
CA PRO A 115 -22.47 1.87 -9.23
C PRO A 115 -23.71 1.36 -8.48
N ALA A 116 -23.81 0.05 -8.24
CA ALA A 116 -24.89 -0.57 -7.46
C ALA A 116 -24.55 -0.82 -5.98
N ASP A 117 -23.37 -0.42 -5.50
CA ASP A 117 -22.90 -0.65 -4.12
C ASP A 117 -22.97 0.65 -3.31
N ASP A 118 -24.14 0.92 -2.73
CA ASP A 118 -24.38 2.16 -1.98
C ASP A 118 -23.53 2.25 -0.70
N ILE A 119 -23.25 1.11 -0.06
CA ILE A 119 -22.33 1.04 1.10
C ILE A 119 -20.94 1.52 0.68
N GLY A 120 -20.42 1.01 -0.45
CA GLY A 120 -19.15 1.44 -1.03
C GLY A 120 -19.11 2.94 -1.33
N LYS A 121 -20.19 3.50 -1.89
CA LYS A 121 -20.29 4.95 -2.16
C LYS A 121 -20.29 5.77 -0.86
N HIS A 122 -20.97 5.30 0.18
CA HIS A 122 -20.98 5.96 1.49
C HIS A 122 -19.59 5.95 2.14
N HIS A 123 -18.83 4.85 2.04
CA HIS A 123 -17.44 4.81 2.47
C HIS A 123 -16.60 5.88 1.76
N LEU A 124 -16.68 5.94 0.43
CA LEU A 124 -15.95 6.95 -0.36
C LEU A 124 -16.35 8.38 0.04
N GLN A 125 -17.64 8.64 0.22
CA GLN A 125 -18.13 9.96 0.66
C GLN A 125 -17.59 10.33 2.05
N ARG A 126 -17.54 9.38 3.00
CA ARG A 126 -17.02 9.63 4.34
C ARG A 126 -15.51 9.90 4.31
N ILE A 127 -14.75 9.16 3.51
CA ILE A 127 -13.31 9.40 3.32
C ILE A 127 -13.07 10.78 2.70
N TYR A 128 -13.85 11.16 1.71
CA TYR A 128 -13.78 12.48 1.11
C TYR A 128 -14.07 13.60 2.13
N LYS A 129 -15.04 13.39 3.03
CA LYS A 129 -15.28 14.30 4.17
C LYS A 129 -14.07 14.37 5.12
N ARG A 130 -13.40 13.24 5.38
CA ARG A 130 -12.16 13.21 6.19
C ARG A 130 -11.02 13.97 5.49
N ALA A 131 -10.87 13.86 4.17
CA ALA A 131 -9.87 14.62 3.41
C ALA A 131 -10.06 16.15 3.51
N LEU A 132 -11.30 16.60 3.75
CA LEU A 132 -11.64 18.01 3.94
C LEU A 132 -11.60 18.48 5.39
N ASP A 133 -11.47 17.56 6.35
CA ASP A 133 -11.50 17.90 7.77
C ASP A 133 -10.21 18.64 8.16
N PRO A 134 -10.28 19.92 8.58
CA PRO A 134 -9.11 20.71 8.95
C PRO A 134 -8.28 20.08 10.07
N LYS A 135 -8.89 19.20 10.88
CA LYS A 135 -8.20 18.43 11.93
C LYS A 135 -6.99 17.66 11.39
N PHE A 136 -7.04 17.19 10.14
CA PHE A 136 -5.93 16.45 9.53
C PHE A 136 -4.95 17.32 8.74
N GLY A 137 -5.08 18.65 8.78
CA GLY A 137 -4.08 19.57 8.22
C GLY A 137 -3.80 19.40 6.73
N GLY A 138 -4.77 18.90 5.95
CA GLY A 138 -4.57 18.61 4.53
C GLY A 138 -3.71 17.37 4.22
N ARG A 139 -3.51 16.49 5.20
CA ARG A 139 -2.68 15.27 5.10
C ARG A 139 -3.46 14.00 4.74
N VAL A 140 -4.75 14.14 4.45
CA VAL A 140 -5.59 13.06 3.93
C VAL A 140 -6.11 13.49 2.57
N ALA A 141 -5.96 12.64 1.57
CA ALA A 141 -6.39 12.92 0.21
C ALA A 141 -7.05 11.71 -0.44
N CYS A 142 -7.87 11.96 -1.45
CA CYS A 142 -8.51 10.93 -2.26
C CYS A 142 -8.31 11.24 -3.75
N VAL A 143 -7.77 10.27 -4.49
CA VAL A 143 -7.63 10.32 -5.95
C VAL A 143 -8.76 9.52 -6.57
N ASP A 144 -9.65 10.25 -7.24
CA ASP A 144 -10.76 9.68 -8.00
C ASP A 144 -10.29 9.01 -9.30
N ASP A 145 -11.15 8.16 -9.83
CA ASP A 145 -10.99 7.40 -11.07
C ASP A 145 -9.79 6.46 -11.11
N TYR A 146 -9.55 5.74 -10.01
CA TYR A 146 -8.53 4.71 -9.96
C TYR A 146 -8.64 3.72 -11.14
N ASP A 147 -7.58 3.68 -11.93
CA ASP A 147 -7.35 2.80 -13.07
C ASP A 147 -5.89 2.30 -13.05
N LEU A 148 -5.46 1.61 -14.10
CA LEU A 148 -4.07 1.11 -14.16
C LEU A 148 -3.03 2.23 -14.23
N HIS A 149 -3.37 3.38 -14.82
CA HIS A 149 -2.46 4.51 -14.92
C HIS A 149 -2.26 5.18 -13.55
N VAL A 150 -3.33 5.43 -12.81
CA VAL A 150 -3.28 5.90 -11.42
C VAL A 150 -2.57 4.88 -10.53
N ALA A 151 -2.89 3.58 -10.68
CA ALA A 151 -2.24 2.52 -9.91
C ALA A 151 -0.72 2.51 -10.08
N HIS A 152 -0.23 2.74 -11.31
CA HIS A 152 1.19 2.80 -11.61
C HIS A 152 1.92 3.85 -10.75
N PHE A 153 1.37 5.08 -10.63
CA PHE A 153 1.95 6.12 -9.77
C PHE A 153 1.84 5.80 -8.29
N LEU A 154 0.72 5.23 -7.83
CA LEU A 154 0.51 4.97 -6.42
C LEU A 154 1.43 3.87 -5.87
N VAL A 155 1.52 2.73 -6.58
CA VAL A 155 2.31 1.59 -6.09
C VAL A 155 3.81 1.91 -6.03
N GLN A 156 4.29 2.81 -6.90
CA GLN A 156 5.69 3.24 -6.92
C GLN A 156 5.96 4.47 -6.04
N GLY A 157 5.00 5.37 -5.85
CA GLY A 157 5.23 6.64 -5.17
C GLY A 157 4.89 6.66 -3.68
N CYS A 158 3.96 5.82 -3.21
CA CYS A 158 3.66 5.71 -1.77
C CYS A 158 4.84 5.06 -1.03
N ASP A 159 4.98 5.30 0.27
CA ASP A 159 6.04 4.71 1.09
C ASP A 159 5.60 3.42 1.77
N VAL A 160 4.33 3.32 2.16
CA VAL A 160 3.74 2.10 2.73
C VAL A 160 2.41 1.81 2.06
N TRP A 161 2.16 0.54 1.77
CA TRP A 161 0.88 0.09 1.25
C TRP A 161 0.02 -0.49 2.37
N LEU A 162 -1.05 0.22 2.73
CA LEU A 162 -1.97 -0.18 3.79
C LEU A 162 -3.07 -1.08 3.23
N ASN A 163 -3.22 -2.27 3.81
CA ASN A 163 -4.38 -3.14 3.62
C ASN A 163 -4.92 -3.59 4.99
N ASN A 164 -6.22 -3.52 5.20
CA ASN A 164 -6.81 -3.95 6.48
C ASN A 164 -8.14 -4.69 6.27
N PRO A 165 -8.17 -5.74 5.42
CA PRO A 165 -9.38 -6.52 5.21
C PRO A 165 -9.83 -7.20 6.51
N ARG A 166 -11.13 -7.44 6.64
CA ARG A 166 -11.67 -8.34 7.66
C ARG A 166 -11.24 -9.76 7.34
N LYS A 167 -10.57 -10.43 8.27
CA LYS A 167 -10.23 -11.85 8.14
C LYS A 167 -11.49 -12.72 8.28
N PRO A 168 -11.64 -13.83 7.52
CA PRO A 168 -10.80 -14.33 6.43
C PRO A 168 -11.37 -13.98 5.04
N LEU A 169 -11.82 -12.73 4.82
CA LEU A 169 -12.56 -12.35 3.62
C LEU A 169 -11.66 -11.94 2.44
N GLU A 170 -10.34 -11.90 2.63
CA GLU A 170 -9.39 -11.71 1.54
C GLU A 170 -8.82 -13.05 1.05
N ALA A 171 -9.17 -13.45 -0.16
CA ALA A 171 -8.58 -14.66 -0.75
C ALA A 171 -7.08 -14.49 -1.09
N SER A 172 -6.67 -13.32 -1.60
CA SER A 172 -5.28 -13.04 -1.95
C SER A 172 -4.97 -11.54 -1.86
N GLY A 173 -5.04 -10.80 -2.97
CA GLY A 173 -4.88 -9.34 -3.00
C GLY A 173 -3.59 -8.86 -3.68
N THR A 174 -3.58 -8.85 -5.02
CA THR A 174 -2.36 -8.60 -5.82
C THR A 174 -1.82 -7.17 -5.78
N SER A 175 -2.58 -6.18 -5.30
CA SER A 175 -2.10 -4.79 -5.19
C SER A 175 -0.94 -4.65 -4.21
N GLY A 176 -0.96 -5.43 -3.11
CA GLY A 176 0.14 -5.46 -2.15
C GLY A 176 1.42 -6.01 -2.77
N MET A 177 1.31 -7.08 -3.58
CA MET A 177 2.44 -7.67 -4.31
C MET A 177 3.09 -6.63 -5.24
N LYS A 178 2.27 -5.88 -6.00
CA LYS A 178 2.74 -4.82 -6.91
C LYS A 178 3.48 -3.72 -6.15
N ALA A 179 2.93 -3.27 -5.02
CA ALA A 179 3.55 -2.23 -4.20
C ALA A 179 4.89 -2.70 -3.62
N ALA A 180 4.94 -3.90 -3.03
CA ALA A 180 6.15 -4.44 -2.42
C ALA A 180 7.29 -4.59 -3.43
N VAL A 181 7.02 -5.07 -4.65
CA VAL A 181 8.03 -5.16 -5.73
C VAL A 181 8.55 -3.79 -6.17
N ASN A 182 7.76 -2.73 -6.04
CA ASN A 182 8.20 -1.36 -6.33
C ASN A 182 8.97 -0.70 -5.17
N GLY A 183 9.22 -1.42 -4.07
CA GLY A 183 9.87 -0.87 -2.88
C GLY A 183 8.93 -0.07 -1.98
N THR A 184 7.64 -0.39 -2.01
CA THR A 184 6.60 0.14 -1.11
C THR A 184 6.16 -1.00 -0.18
N PRO A 185 6.78 -1.16 1.01
CA PRO A 185 6.47 -2.26 1.91
C PRO A 185 5.01 -2.28 2.35
N HIS A 186 4.53 -3.48 2.67
CA HIS A 186 3.13 -3.72 2.99
C HIS A 186 2.91 -3.66 4.52
N MET A 187 1.84 -2.99 4.94
CA MET A 187 1.34 -3.03 6.32
C MET A 187 -0.08 -3.58 6.27
N SER A 188 -0.28 -4.79 6.80
CA SER A 188 -1.57 -5.46 6.64
C SER A 188 -1.93 -6.45 7.72
N ILE A 189 -3.24 -6.68 7.84
CA ILE A 189 -3.80 -7.85 8.51
C ILE A 189 -3.26 -9.11 7.81
N GLY A 190 -2.90 -10.13 8.60
CA GLY A 190 -2.43 -11.44 8.13
C GLY A 190 -3.56 -12.29 7.52
N ASP A 191 -4.04 -11.85 6.36
CA ASP A 191 -5.06 -12.51 5.54
C ASP A 191 -4.68 -12.44 4.05
N GLY A 192 -5.26 -13.31 3.23
CA GLY A 192 -4.93 -13.44 1.80
C GLY A 192 -3.44 -13.65 1.56
N TRP A 193 -2.88 -12.94 0.58
CA TRP A 193 -1.48 -13.12 0.18
C TRP A 193 -0.48 -12.76 1.27
N TRP A 194 -0.87 -11.91 2.22
CA TRP A 194 0.03 -11.43 3.26
C TRP A 194 0.26 -12.48 4.33
N ALA A 195 -0.73 -13.36 4.58
CA ALA A 195 -0.56 -14.54 5.43
C ALA A 195 0.53 -15.48 4.89
N GLU A 196 0.69 -15.54 3.57
CA GLU A 196 1.74 -16.32 2.92
C GLU A 196 3.06 -15.54 2.85
N GLY A 197 3.01 -14.26 2.46
CA GLY A 197 4.16 -13.47 2.03
C GLY A 197 4.93 -12.74 3.12
N PHE A 198 4.38 -12.59 4.33
CA PHE A 198 5.06 -11.91 5.42
C PHE A 198 6.23 -12.75 5.97
N THR A 199 7.40 -12.13 6.14
CA THR A 199 8.62 -12.80 6.64
C THR A 199 9.11 -12.26 7.97
N GLY A 200 8.42 -11.29 8.58
CA GLY A 200 8.90 -10.58 9.76
C GLY A 200 9.84 -9.40 9.47
N GLN A 201 10.38 -9.31 8.26
CA GLN A 201 11.39 -8.29 7.89
C GLN A 201 11.00 -7.45 6.66
N ASN A 202 9.94 -7.82 5.96
CA ASN A 202 9.58 -7.28 4.64
C ASN A 202 8.34 -6.36 4.63
N GLY A 203 7.87 -5.97 5.83
CA GLY A 203 6.68 -5.15 6.06
C GLY A 203 6.21 -5.29 7.51
N TRP A 204 4.91 -5.09 7.74
CA TRP A 204 4.30 -5.14 9.07
C TRP A 204 2.99 -5.91 9.09
N LEU A 205 2.75 -6.66 10.18
CA LEU A 205 1.46 -7.26 10.49
C LEU A 205 0.64 -6.35 11.41
N ILE A 206 -0.62 -6.16 11.07
CA ILE A 206 -1.60 -5.53 11.96
C ILE A 206 -2.21 -6.64 12.82
N GLU A 207 -1.94 -6.59 14.13
CA GLU A 207 -2.34 -7.61 15.10
C GLU A 207 -3.21 -7.02 16.21
N GLY A 208 -4.47 -6.73 15.88
CA GLY A 208 -5.49 -6.40 16.88
C GLY A 208 -5.94 -7.65 17.62
N HIS A 209 -5.92 -7.61 18.94
CA HIS A 209 -6.36 -8.71 19.81
C HIS A 209 -7.69 -8.32 20.47
N ALA A 210 -8.79 -8.95 20.03
CA ALA A 210 -10.12 -8.82 20.62
C ALA A 210 -10.89 -10.14 20.49
N ASP A 211 -12.11 -10.19 21.02
CA ASP A 211 -13.02 -11.32 20.77
C ASP A 211 -13.33 -11.40 19.27
N PRO A 212 -13.02 -12.52 18.58
CA PRO A 212 -13.30 -12.69 17.16
C PRO A 212 -14.78 -12.54 16.78
N ASN A 213 -15.70 -12.74 17.73
CA ASN A 213 -17.14 -12.63 17.52
C ASN A 213 -17.66 -11.18 17.65
N ASP A 214 -16.88 -10.27 18.21
CA ASP A 214 -17.22 -8.85 18.30
C ASP A 214 -16.44 -8.06 17.22
N HIS A 215 -17.12 -7.82 16.10
CA HIS A 215 -16.55 -7.03 15.00
C HIS A 215 -16.20 -5.60 15.40
N GLY A 216 -16.92 -4.99 16.33
CA GLY A 216 -16.65 -3.64 16.80
C GLY A 216 -15.39 -3.59 17.66
N ALA A 217 -15.25 -4.52 18.60
CA ALA A 217 -14.04 -4.66 19.42
C ALA A 217 -12.82 -5.01 18.55
N GLN A 218 -12.96 -5.90 17.57
CA GLN A 218 -11.88 -6.23 16.64
C GLN A 218 -11.48 -5.03 15.77
N ASP A 219 -12.44 -4.24 15.29
CA ASP A 219 -12.13 -3.03 14.52
C ASP A 219 -11.38 -2.00 15.37
N TRP A 220 -11.80 -1.81 16.62
CA TRP A 220 -11.08 -0.96 17.54
C TRP A 220 -9.65 -1.47 17.77
N ALA A 221 -9.47 -2.75 18.07
CA ALA A 221 -8.16 -3.35 18.32
C ALA A 221 -7.24 -3.26 17.08
N ASP A 222 -7.75 -3.54 15.88
CA ASP A 222 -6.98 -3.42 14.64
C ASP A 222 -6.58 -1.95 14.36
N ALA A 223 -7.46 -0.98 14.64
CA ALA A 223 -7.13 0.43 14.51
C ALA A 223 -6.04 0.85 15.52
N GLN A 224 -6.14 0.41 16.77
CA GLN A 224 -5.11 0.67 17.79
C GLN A 224 -3.75 0.05 17.39
N ALA A 225 -3.75 -1.15 16.80
CA ALA A 225 -2.55 -1.79 16.28
C ALA A 225 -1.94 -0.99 15.12
N ILE A 226 -2.75 -0.45 14.20
CA ILE A 226 -2.26 0.45 13.13
C ILE A 226 -1.57 1.68 13.74
N TYR A 227 -2.19 2.33 14.73
CA TYR A 227 -1.60 3.52 15.34
C TYR A 227 -0.28 3.20 16.08
N ALA A 228 -0.24 2.08 16.82
CA ALA A 228 0.98 1.64 17.50
C ALA A 228 2.12 1.37 16.51
N LEU A 229 1.85 0.66 15.41
CA LEU A 229 2.83 0.44 14.34
C LEU A 229 3.36 1.76 13.78
N LEU A 230 2.46 2.72 13.50
CA LEU A 230 2.86 4.04 13.01
C LEU A 230 3.78 4.77 13.99
N GLU A 231 3.38 4.86 15.25
CA GLU A 231 4.07 5.65 16.27
C GLU A 231 5.40 5.03 16.72
N GLU A 232 5.44 3.70 16.84
CA GLU A 232 6.56 2.97 17.46
C GLU A 232 7.58 2.46 16.43
N GLN A 233 7.13 2.19 15.20
CA GLN A 233 7.98 1.54 14.18
C GLN A 233 8.12 2.37 12.91
N LEU A 234 7.02 2.61 12.18
CA LEU A 234 7.09 3.18 10.82
C LEU A 234 7.59 4.63 10.84
N VAL A 235 7.01 5.49 11.68
CA VAL A 235 7.40 6.91 11.73
C VAL A 235 8.83 7.07 12.23
N PRO A 236 9.25 6.48 13.37
CA PRO A 236 10.65 6.57 13.81
C PRO A 236 11.64 6.05 12.76
N MET A 237 11.36 4.90 12.15
CA MET A 237 12.24 4.30 11.15
C MET A 237 12.29 5.12 9.85
N PHE A 238 11.15 5.64 9.41
CA PHE A 238 11.09 6.46 8.21
C PHE A 238 11.74 7.81 8.42
N TYR A 239 11.84 8.39 9.62
CA TYR A 239 12.44 9.71 9.85
C TYR A 239 13.85 9.68 10.46
N ASP A 240 14.32 8.51 10.89
CA ASP A 240 15.72 8.30 11.28
C ASP A 240 16.65 8.45 10.06
N ARG A 241 17.60 9.38 10.13
CA ARG A 241 18.49 9.76 9.04
C ARG A 241 19.92 9.73 9.51
N ASP A 242 20.80 9.13 8.71
CA ASP A 242 22.24 9.25 8.92
C ASP A 242 22.76 10.66 8.55
N ALA A 243 24.07 10.90 8.70
CA ALA A 243 24.71 12.16 8.36
C ALA A 243 24.58 12.58 6.88
N LYS A 244 24.23 11.64 5.98
CA LYS A 244 23.97 11.90 4.56
C LYS A 244 22.48 12.08 4.25
N GLY A 245 21.60 12.04 5.26
CA GLY A 245 20.16 12.12 5.05
C GLY A 245 19.55 10.83 4.50
N ILE A 246 20.16 9.66 4.77
CA ILE A 246 19.68 8.36 4.28
C ILE A 246 19.02 7.55 5.41
N PRO A 247 17.79 7.02 5.21
CA PRO A 247 17.14 6.15 6.19
C PRO A 247 17.55 4.69 6.04
N ARG A 248 18.73 4.33 6.55
CA ARG A 248 19.30 2.98 6.39
C ARG A 248 18.36 1.87 6.85
N ARG A 249 17.77 2.01 8.04
CA ARG A 249 16.84 1.01 8.60
C ARG A 249 15.58 0.83 7.75
N TRP A 250 15.03 1.94 7.24
CA TRP A 250 13.90 1.91 6.33
C TRP A 250 14.23 1.18 5.03
N LEU A 251 15.38 1.50 4.43
CA LEU A 251 15.80 0.94 3.16
C LEU A 251 16.09 -0.55 3.26
N GLN A 252 16.51 -1.03 4.43
CA GLN A 252 16.59 -2.46 4.68
C GLN A 252 15.22 -3.15 4.53
N VAL A 253 14.16 -2.60 5.12
CA VAL A 253 12.79 -3.14 4.96
C VAL A 253 12.35 -3.07 3.50
N VAL A 254 12.64 -1.96 2.80
CA VAL A 254 12.36 -1.81 1.36
C VAL A 254 13.03 -2.91 0.54
N LYS A 255 14.33 -3.15 0.75
CA LYS A 255 15.08 -4.20 0.05
C LYS A 255 14.54 -5.59 0.37
N GLN A 256 14.22 -5.86 1.64
CA GLN A 256 13.60 -7.12 2.05
C GLN A 256 12.23 -7.32 1.38
N SER A 257 11.43 -6.25 1.27
CA SER A 257 10.14 -6.27 0.57
C SER A 257 10.28 -6.69 -0.88
N ILE A 258 11.20 -6.07 -1.61
CA ILE A 258 11.44 -6.39 -3.02
C ILE A 258 12.00 -7.81 -3.17
N GLY A 259 13.07 -8.14 -2.42
CA GLY A 259 13.80 -9.40 -2.57
C GLY A 259 12.99 -10.65 -2.17
N THR A 260 12.10 -10.53 -1.17
CA THR A 260 11.26 -11.66 -0.73
C THR A 260 10.00 -11.82 -1.57
N VAL A 261 9.40 -10.72 -2.04
CA VAL A 261 8.13 -10.76 -2.79
C VAL A 261 8.34 -11.07 -4.26
N LEU A 262 9.35 -10.47 -4.91
CA LEU A 262 9.57 -10.59 -6.35
C LEU A 262 9.61 -12.05 -6.86
N PRO A 263 10.41 -12.97 -6.29
CA PRO A 263 10.47 -14.34 -6.79
C PRO A 263 9.20 -15.15 -6.47
N ARG A 264 8.57 -14.88 -5.32
CA ARG A 264 7.43 -15.67 -4.83
C ARG A 264 6.09 -15.24 -5.41
N PHE A 265 5.92 -13.99 -5.81
CA PHE A 265 4.64 -13.47 -6.29
C PHE A 265 4.70 -13.06 -7.78
N SER A 266 5.56 -13.73 -8.54
CA SER A 266 5.64 -13.58 -9.99
C SER A 266 4.56 -14.38 -10.72
N ALA A 267 3.93 -13.74 -11.72
CA ALA A 267 3.06 -14.41 -12.67
C ALA A 267 3.80 -15.44 -13.54
N ARG A 268 5.11 -15.27 -13.78
CA ARG A 268 5.93 -16.25 -14.50
C ARG A 268 6.01 -17.55 -13.72
N ARG A 269 6.34 -17.48 -12.43
CA ARG A 269 6.35 -18.63 -11.53
C ARG A 269 4.97 -19.30 -11.48
N MET A 270 3.91 -18.50 -11.29
CA MET A 270 2.52 -19.02 -11.30
C MET A 270 2.22 -19.81 -12.59
N VAL A 271 2.51 -19.25 -13.77
CA VAL A 271 2.26 -19.94 -15.05
C VAL A 271 3.11 -21.21 -15.18
N LYS A 272 4.37 -21.21 -14.74
CA LYS A 272 5.21 -22.41 -14.71
C LYS A 272 4.59 -23.52 -13.86
N GLU A 273 4.12 -23.19 -12.66
CA GLU A 273 3.44 -24.13 -11.75
C GLU A 273 2.14 -24.68 -12.38
N TYR A 274 1.29 -23.80 -12.93
CA TYR A 274 0.07 -24.22 -13.63
C TYR A 274 0.36 -25.18 -14.79
N VAL A 275 1.38 -24.89 -15.60
CA VAL A 275 1.77 -25.76 -16.72
C VAL A 275 2.28 -27.11 -16.23
N ALA A 276 3.17 -27.12 -15.24
CA ALA A 276 3.80 -28.35 -14.75
C ALA A 276 2.85 -29.24 -13.94
N GLU A 277 1.99 -28.65 -13.11
CA GLU A 277 1.18 -29.38 -12.13
C GLU A 277 -0.26 -29.65 -12.59
N MET A 278 -0.80 -28.82 -13.49
CA MET A 278 -2.18 -28.97 -13.95
C MET A 278 -2.25 -29.34 -15.43
N TYR A 279 -1.69 -28.50 -16.31
CA TYR A 279 -1.89 -28.68 -17.75
C TYR A 279 -1.17 -29.90 -18.30
N VAL A 280 0.15 -30.05 -18.07
CA VAL A 280 0.92 -31.19 -18.58
C VAL A 280 0.35 -32.54 -18.08
N PRO A 281 0.03 -32.72 -16.78
CA PRO A 281 -0.61 -33.96 -16.33
C PRO A 281 -1.98 -34.22 -16.97
N ALA A 282 -2.78 -33.19 -17.23
CA ALA A 282 -4.10 -33.35 -17.84
C ALA A 282 -4.05 -33.79 -19.31
N VAL A 283 -3.00 -33.46 -20.06
CA VAL A 283 -2.85 -33.88 -21.47
C VAL A 283 -2.11 -35.21 -21.64
N ARG A 284 -1.50 -35.74 -20.58
CA ARG A 284 -0.86 -37.06 -20.63
C ARG A 284 -1.94 -38.15 -20.72
N PRO A 285 -1.82 -39.13 -21.63
CA PRO A 285 -2.75 -40.26 -21.65
C PRO A 285 -2.74 -40.94 -20.29
N GLN A 286 -3.90 -40.99 -19.63
CA GLN A 286 -4.06 -41.87 -18.49
C GLN A 286 -3.99 -43.30 -19.05
N SER A 287 -2.90 -44.01 -18.73
CA SER A 287 -2.86 -45.45 -18.96
C SER A 287 -3.93 -46.07 -18.06
N VAL A 288 -5.11 -46.30 -18.62
CA VAL A 288 -6.13 -47.14 -17.99
C VAL A 288 -5.53 -48.54 -17.98
N ALA A 289 -5.00 -48.96 -16.83
CA ALA A 289 -4.65 -50.36 -16.61
C ALA A 289 -5.95 -51.17 -16.76
N ARG A 290 -6.02 -51.95 -17.84
CA ARG A 290 -7.06 -52.98 -18.03
C ARG A 290 -6.69 -54.24 -17.28
#